data_AF-A0A9Q3YWL5-F1
#
_entry.id   AF-A0A9Q3YWL5-F1
#
_cell.length_a   1.000
_cell.length_b   1.000
_cell.length_c   1.000
_cell.angle_alpha   90.00
_cell.angle_beta   90.00
_cell.angle_gamma   90.00
#
_symmetry.space_group_name_H-M   'P 1'
#
loop_
_entity.id
_entity.type
_entity.pdbx_description
1 polymer ?
#
loop_
_entity_poly.entity_id
_entity_poly.type
_entity_poly.pdbx_seq_one_letter_code
_entity_poly.pdbx_strand_id
1 'polypeptide(L)'
;MLSLIKSKIIKLYQFISYHGLDDSDTNRDKDFTIMLNQYFFLLCVIFLFQGFITYLLIGLEFNVFFLGITALIIALSSFFFKKFIKSRYFIFSVFIYLTLVVTYYASITGVESGCYIYYFSILAAVPIFFSVKKDTVFVLSIFLFVVVCLYVSAFNNFQLWGVEAQFSHKGLEHGFLLLNLTCKLLLLGVNYFFLEEKRNDYYKALHRNTLKREKIDNLNTEIKALRELFNTEELSDENFKDLLISISLNDVVFLEKFQRIFPYFKKNLFDNTGVSLSTSELTLCAIMKLGLTTKEISIHTDASLKAIEGRKYRLRKKLNIPSDIDFTLWFSNF
;
A
#
# COMPACT_ATOMS: atom_id res chain seq x y z
N MET A 1 -29.66 25.49 12.14
CA MET A 1 -28.54 25.37 13.12
C MET A 1 -27.85 24.01 13.04
N LEU A 2 -28.56 22.88 13.13
CA LEU A 2 -27.97 21.52 13.00
C LEU A 2 -27.23 21.25 11.68
N SER A 3 -27.76 21.71 10.53
CA SER A 3 -27.12 21.50 9.22
C SER A 3 -25.77 22.22 9.08
N LEU A 4 -25.67 23.43 9.65
CA LEU A 4 -24.47 24.25 9.69
C LEU A 4 -23.39 23.63 10.59
N ILE A 5 -23.79 23.09 11.74
CA ILE A 5 -22.89 22.37 12.65
C ILE A 5 -22.39 21.08 11.98
N LYS A 6 -23.27 20.30 11.35
CA LYS A 6 -22.91 19.10 10.60
C LYS A 6 -21.90 19.40 9.49
N SER A 7 -22.12 20.47 8.72
CA SER A 7 -21.20 20.88 7.65
C SER A 7 -19.80 21.24 8.19
N LYS A 8 -19.73 22.00 9.30
CA LYS A 8 -18.45 22.35 9.92
C LYS A 8 -17.70 21.12 10.45
N ILE A 9 -18.41 20.18 11.08
CA ILE A 9 -17.82 18.93 11.57
C ILE A 9 -17.26 18.10 10.42
N ILE A 10 -18.00 17.96 9.31
CA ILE A 10 -17.53 17.22 8.13
C ILE A 10 -16.27 17.87 7.55
N LYS A 11 -16.24 19.20 7.42
CA LYS A 11 -15.05 19.92 6.94
C LYS A 11 -13.84 19.72 7.85
N LEU A 12 -14.05 19.77 9.16
CA LEU A 12 -12.98 19.51 10.13
C LEU A 12 -12.46 18.07 10.00
N TYR A 13 -13.37 17.09 9.91
CA TYR A 13 -13.00 15.68 9.74
C TYR A 13 -12.19 15.44 8.46
N GLN A 14 -12.62 16.04 7.34
CA GLN A 14 -11.90 15.96 6.07
C GLN A 14 -10.52 16.62 6.18
N PHE A 15 -10.45 17.83 6.76
CA PHE A 15 -9.18 18.54 6.95
C PHE A 15 -8.18 17.69 7.73
N ILE A 16 -8.63 17.04 8.81
CA ILE A 16 -7.78 16.17 9.63
C ILE A 16 -7.40 14.89 8.88
N SER A 17 -8.36 14.27 8.19
CA SER A 17 -8.14 13.02 7.44
C SER A 17 -7.01 13.16 6.41
N TYR A 18 -7.07 14.21 5.59
CA TYR A 18 -6.12 14.44 4.50
C TYR A 18 -4.89 15.25 4.92
N HIS A 19 -4.74 15.55 6.21
CA HIS A 19 -3.61 16.32 6.70
C HIS A 19 -2.29 15.56 6.50
N GLY A 20 -1.26 16.27 6.05
CA GLY A 20 0.10 15.73 5.97
C GLY A 20 0.36 14.76 4.81
N LEU A 21 -0.57 14.61 3.86
CA LEU A 21 -0.34 13.85 2.63
C LEU A 21 0.68 14.55 1.73
N ASP A 22 1.63 13.77 1.20
CA ASP A 22 2.64 14.22 0.26
C ASP A 22 2.34 13.59 -1.11
N ASP A 23 2.42 14.37 -2.19
CA ASP A 23 2.16 13.87 -3.54
C ASP A 23 3.13 12.77 -3.97
N SER A 24 4.34 12.75 -3.41
CA SER A 24 5.36 11.73 -3.64
C SER A 24 5.08 10.38 -2.96
N ASP A 25 4.16 10.32 -2.01
CA ASP A 25 3.80 9.07 -1.31
C ASP A 25 3.08 8.10 -2.25
N THR A 26 3.32 6.79 -2.06
CA THR A 26 2.52 5.78 -2.75
C THR A 26 1.06 5.85 -2.30
N ASN A 27 0.11 5.43 -3.15
CA ASN A 27 -1.32 5.41 -2.77
C ASN A 27 -1.55 4.64 -1.46
N ARG A 28 -0.79 3.56 -1.23
CA ARG A 28 -0.86 2.79 0.01
C ARG A 28 -0.43 3.60 1.24
N ASP A 29 0.63 4.39 1.12
CA ASP A 29 1.13 5.21 2.22
C ASP A 29 0.18 6.38 2.50
N LYS A 30 -0.46 6.93 1.46
CA LYS A 30 -1.53 7.93 1.59
C LYS A 30 -2.74 7.35 2.33
N ASP A 31 -3.25 6.20 1.90
CA ASP A 31 -4.37 5.50 2.53
C ASP A 31 -4.08 5.19 4.01
N PHE A 32 -2.87 4.68 4.31
CA PHE A 32 -2.45 4.40 5.68
C PHE A 32 -2.36 5.66 6.55
N THR A 33 -1.89 6.78 5.99
CA THR A 33 -1.82 8.07 6.70
C THR A 33 -3.21 8.60 7.01
N ILE A 34 -4.15 8.52 6.07
CA ILE A 34 -5.55 8.92 6.26
C ILE A 34 -6.18 8.11 7.39
N MET A 35 -6.04 6.77 7.34
CA MET A 35 -6.58 5.86 8.35
C MET A 35 -6.04 6.20 9.75
N LEU A 36 -4.73 6.44 9.86
CA LEU A 36 -4.09 6.76 11.12
C LEU A 36 -4.55 8.12 11.67
N ASN A 37 -4.65 9.15 10.83
CA ASN A 37 -5.15 10.47 11.23
C ASN A 37 -6.58 10.39 11.78
N GLN A 38 -7.45 9.64 11.10
CA GLN A 38 -8.84 9.44 11.52
C GLN A 38 -8.92 8.67 12.84
N TYR A 39 -8.12 7.61 12.99
CA TYR A 39 -8.05 6.83 14.22
C TYR A 39 -7.60 7.68 15.41
N PHE A 40 -6.50 8.43 15.27
CA PHE A 40 -5.98 9.27 16.34
C PHE A 40 -6.90 10.44 16.68
N PHE A 41 -7.61 10.99 15.71
CA PHE A 41 -8.63 12.00 15.96
C PHE A 41 -9.78 11.44 16.82
N LEU A 42 -10.32 10.27 16.46
CA LEU A 42 -11.39 9.64 17.23
C LEU A 42 -10.92 9.24 18.63
N LEU A 43 -9.70 8.72 18.76
CA LEU A 43 -9.08 8.42 20.05
C LEU A 43 -8.98 9.68 20.93
N CYS A 44 -8.53 10.80 20.35
CA CYS A 44 -8.46 12.09 21.04
C CYS A 44 -9.83 12.56 21.52
N VAL A 45 -10.87 12.49 20.66
CA VAL A 45 -12.25 12.84 21.04
C VAL A 45 -12.75 11.99 22.21
N ILE A 46 -12.49 10.67 22.19
CA ILE A 46 -12.88 9.77 23.28
C ILE A 46 -12.16 10.13 24.58
N PHE A 47 -10.85 10.40 24.53
CA PHE A 47 -10.07 10.76 25.71
C PHE A 47 -10.44 12.13 26.28
N LEU A 48 -10.73 13.12 25.43
CA LEU A 48 -11.22 14.43 25.87
C LEU A 48 -12.59 14.31 26.52
N PHE A 49 -13.50 13.52 25.94
CA PHE A 49 -14.81 13.23 26.54
C PHE A 49 -14.64 12.54 27.89
N GLN A 50 -13.80 11.50 27.96
CA GLN A 50 -13.51 10.78 29.20
C GLN A 50 -12.96 11.72 30.28
N GLY A 51 -11.96 12.55 29.93
CA GLY A 51 -11.37 13.52 30.84
C GLY A 51 -12.39 14.55 31.34
N PHE A 52 -13.23 15.06 30.45
CA PHE A 52 -14.28 16.03 30.79
C PHE A 52 -15.32 15.44 31.76
N ILE A 53 -15.81 14.22 31.52
CA ILE A 53 -16.75 13.58 32.44
C ILE A 53 -16.08 13.23 33.77
N THR A 54 -14.82 12.78 33.74
CA THR A 54 -14.02 12.52 34.96
C THR A 54 -13.87 13.79 35.80
N TYR A 55 -13.62 14.93 35.16
CA TYR A 55 -13.56 16.24 35.84
C TYR A 55 -14.89 16.60 36.50
N LEU A 56 -16.00 16.47 35.76
CA LEU A 56 -17.33 16.79 36.28
C LEU A 56 -17.74 15.90 37.47
N LEU A 57 -17.34 14.63 37.48
CA LEU A 57 -17.72 13.68 38.54
C LEU A 57 -16.86 13.79 39.80
N ILE A 58 -15.55 14.05 39.67
CA ILE A 58 -14.57 13.80 40.75
C ILE A 58 -13.77 15.06 41.13
N GLY A 59 -13.67 16.07 40.26
CA GLY A 59 -12.94 17.31 40.55
C GLY A 59 -11.42 17.14 40.75
N LEU A 60 -10.84 15.98 40.43
CA LEU A 60 -9.39 15.74 40.52
C LEU A 60 -8.66 16.43 39.35
N GLU A 61 -8.27 17.69 39.57
CA GLU A 61 -7.69 18.55 38.53
C GLU A 61 -6.40 17.99 37.91
N PHE A 62 -5.49 17.44 38.74
CA PHE A 62 -4.18 16.98 38.25
C PHE A 62 -4.26 15.74 37.33
N ASN A 63 -5.09 14.77 37.71
CA ASN A 63 -5.28 13.54 36.94
C ASN A 63 -6.08 13.79 35.65
N VAL A 64 -7.05 14.70 35.66
CA VAL A 64 -7.74 15.13 34.44
C VAL A 64 -6.78 15.87 33.51
N PHE A 65 -5.95 16.76 34.06
CA PHE A 65 -4.97 17.52 33.29
C PHE A 65 -3.94 16.62 32.61
N PHE A 66 -3.46 15.57 33.30
CA PHE A 66 -2.58 14.56 32.70
C PHE A 66 -3.25 13.84 31.52
N LEU A 67 -4.51 13.41 31.66
CA LEU A 67 -5.29 12.77 30.58
C LEU A 67 -5.49 13.74 29.40
N GLY A 68 -5.78 15.01 29.67
CA GLY A 68 -5.86 16.07 28.66
C GLY A 68 -4.54 16.29 27.92
N ILE A 69 -3.41 16.29 28.62
CA ILE A 69 -2.08 16.35 28.00
C ILE A 69 -1.82 15.11 27.14
N THR A 70 -2.17 13.90 27.61
CA THR A 70 -1.99 12.68 26.81
C THR A 70 -2.78 12.74 25.50
N ALA A 71 -4.02 13.23 25.54
CA ALA A 71 -4.85 13.43 24.36
C ALA A 71 -4.27 14.48 23.42
N LEU A 72 -3.76 15.58 23.97
CA LEU A 72 -3.09 16.64 23.23
C LEU A 72 -1.81 16.15 22.55
N ILE A 73 -0.99 15.36 23.24
CA ILE A 73 0.23 14.76 22.67
C ILE A 73 -0.13 13.82 21.52
N ILE A 74 -1.15 12.97 21.66
CA ILE A 74 -1.61 12.08 20.58
C ILE A 74 -2.08 12.90 19.37
N ALA A 75 -2.88 13.95 19.60
CA ALA A 75 -3.38 14.82 18.54
C ALA A 75 -2.24 15.59 17.83
N LEU A 76 -1.32 16.18 18.60
CA LEU A 76 -0.17 16.91 18.07
C LEU A 76 0.82 16.00 17.34
N SER A 77 1.01 14.77 17.84
CA SER A 77 1.90 13.80 17.20
C SER A 77 1.45 13.49 15.78
N SER A 78 0.13 13.46 15.54
CA SER A 78 -0.49 13.26 14.23
C SER A 78 -0.27 14.45 13.28
N PHE A 79 -0.22 15.67 13.83
CA PHE A 79 -0.18 16.91 13.04
C PHE A 79 1.24 17.32 12.64
N PHE A 80 2.22 17.14 13.54
CA PHE A 80 3.56 17.73 13.37
C PHE A 80 4.61 16.77 12.78
N PHE A 81 4.51 15.45 13.02
CA PHE A 81 5.62 14.52 12.74
C PHE A 81 5.36 13.57 11.54
N LYS A 82 5.12 14.15 10.36
CA LYS A 82 4.72 13.45 9.10
C LYS A 82 5.53 12.19 8.74
N LYS A 83 6.86 12.23 8.83
CA LYS A 83 7.75 11.08 8.56
C LYS A 83 7.86 10.10 9.73
N PHE A 84 7.70 10.60 10.96
CA PHE A 84 7.95 9.84 12.18
C PHE A 84 6.75 8.95 12.54
N ILE A 85 5.53 9.42 12.27
CA ILE A 85 4.28 8.67 12.49
C ILE A 85 4.26 7.34 11.73
N LYS A 86 4.82 7.31 10.51
CA LYS A 86 4.92 6.09 9.69
C LYS A 86 5.93 5.08 10.22
N SER A 87 6.79 5.50 11.17
CA SER A 87 7.79 4.62 11.76
C SER A 87 7.14 3.62 12.72
N ARG A 88 7.41 2.33 12.50
CA ARG A 88 6.96 1.25 13.39
C ARG A 88 7.45 1.43 14.83
N TYR A 89 8.62 2.03 15.02
CA TYR A 89 9.18 2.34 16.33
C TYR A 89 8.39 3.42 17.07
N PHE A 90 7.92 4.44 16.35
CA PHE A 90 7.10 5.47 16.94
C PHE A 90 5.77 4.90 17.41
N ILE A 91 5.06 4.16 16.53
CA ILE A 91 3.81 3.48 16.89
C ILE A 91 4.04 2.55 18.10
N PHE A 92 5.11 1.76 18.10
CA PHE A 92 5.48 0.90 19.22
C PHE A 92 5.63 1.71 20.52
N SER A 93 6.35 2.84 20.49
CA SER A 93 6.51 3.71 21.67
C SER A 93 5.18 4.27 22.19
N VAL A 94 4.22 4.56 21.30
CA VAL A 94 2.87 5.00 21.68
C VAL A 94 2.13 3.89 22.42
N PHE A 95 2.22 2.63 21.97
CA PHE A 95 1.63 1.49 22.68
C PHE A 95 2.22 1.31 24.08
N ILE A 96 3.54 1.43 24.21
CA ILE A 96 4.22 1.36 25.52
C ILE A 96 3.73 2.50 26.43
N TYR A 97 3.70 3.73 25.91
CA TYR A 97 3.21 4.89 26.65
C TYR A 97 1.75 4.72 27.11
N LEU A 98 0.85 4.35 26.21
CA LEU A 98 -0.57 4.12 26.55
C LEU A 98 -0.73 3.02 27.60
N THR A 99 0.08 1.97 27.54
CA THR A 99 0.08 0.89 28.54
C THR A 99 0.50 1.42 29.91
N LEU A 100 1.53 2.25 29.98
CA LEU A 100 1.98 2.89 31.22
C LEU A 100 0.92 3.86 31.77
N VAL A 101 0.24 4.62 30.90
CA VAL A 101 -0.87 5.49 31.29
C VAL A 101 -2.00 4.67 31.93
N VAL A 102 -2.42 3.56 31.29
CA VAL A 102 -3.43 2.66 31.87
C VAL A 102 -2.97 2.08 33.20
N THR A 103 -1.70 1.68 33.31
CA THR A 103 -1.11 1.15 34.55
C THR A 103 -1.19 2.16 35.69
N TYR A 104 -0.80 3.41 35.41
CA TYR A 104 -0.85 4.52 36.37
C TYR A 104 -2.27 4.80 36.84
N TYR A 105 -3.23 4.97 35.93
CA TYR A 105 -4.62 5.25 36.30
C TYR A 105 -5.28 4.09 37.02
N ALA A 106 -5.07 2.84 36.55
CA ALA A 106 -5.59 1.66 37.23
C ALA A 106 -5.04 1.56 38.66
N SER A 107 -3.79 1.97 38.88
CA SER A 107 -3.19 1.98 40.22
C SER A 107 -3.76 3.05 41.17
N ILE A 108 -4.24 4.18 40.66
CA ILE A 108 -4.78 5.27 41.49
C ILE A 108 -6.27 5.07 41.77
N THR A 109 -6.97 4.57 40.76
CA THR A 109 -8.44 4.42 40.78
C THR A 109 -8.89 3.09 41.36
N GLY A 110 -7.99 2.11 41.50
CA GLY A 110 -8.29 0.78 42.02
C GLY A 110 -9.10 -0.08 41.04
N VAL A 111 -9.40 -1.31 41.47
CA VAL A 111 -10.09 -2.33 40.64
C VAL A 111 -11.52 -1.92 40.31
N GLU A 112 -12.23 -1.32 41.26
CA GLU A 112 -13.65 -0.99 41.16
C GLU A 112 -13.95 0.00 40.04
N SER A 113 -12.97 0.82 39.67
CA SER A 113 -13.05 1.76 38.54
C SER A 113 -13.22 1.09 37.17
N GLY A 114 -12.77 -0.16 37.00
CA GLY A 114 -12.68 -0.81 35.70
C GLY A 114 -11.61 -0.24 34.75
N CYS A 115 -10.71 0.64 35.19
CA CYS A 115 -9.65 1.20 34.35
C CYS A 115 -8.72 0.13 33.75
N TYR A 116 -8.52 -1.00 34.42
CA TYR A 116 -7.70 -2.11 33.91
C TYR A 116 -8.27 -2.72 32.62
N ILE A 117 -9.55 -2.53 32.30
CA ILE A 117 -10.16 -3.12 31.10
C ILE A 117 -9.57 -2.51 29.81
N TYR A 118 -8.96 -1.32 29.88
CA TYR A 118 -8.33 -0.67 28.75
C TYR A 118 -7.10 -1.42 28.21
N TYR A 119 -6.44 -2.28 29.00
CA TYR A 119 -5.36 -3.14 28.50
C TYR A 119 -5.83 -4.00 27.31
N PHE A 120 -7.08 -4.49 27.34
CA PHE A 120 -7.64 -5.29 26.25
C PHE A 120 -7.93 -4.45 25.00
N SER A 121 -8.35 -3.19 25.17
CA SER A 121 -8.54 -2.24 24.07
C SER A 121 -7.22 -1.92 23.36
N ILE A 122 -6.13 -1.81 24.12
CA ILE A 122 -4.78 -1.63 23.59
C ILE A 122 -4.39 -2.86 22.76
N LEU A 123 -4.52 -4.08 23.30
CA LEU A 123 -4.20 -5.30 22.55
C LEU A 123 -5.02 -5.45 21.27
N ALA A 124 -6.32 -5.12 21.33
CA ALA A 124 -7.21 -5.16 20.18
C ALA A 124 -6.83 -4.18 19.06
N ALA A 125 -6.14 -3.08 19.38
CA ALA A 125 -5.70 -2.10 18.40
C ALA A 125 -4.41 -2.51 17.66
N VAL A 126 -3.60 -3.42 18.21
CA VAL A 126 -2.30 -3.81 17.63
C VAL A 126 -2.39 -4.25 16.15
N PRO A 127 -3.35 -5.10 15.72
CA PRO A 127 -3.44 -5.55 14.33
C PRO A 127 -3.80 -4.43 13.34
N ILE A 128 -4.32 -3.30 13.81
CA ILE A 128 -4.62 -2.13 12.97
C ILE A 128 -3.32 -1.47 12.50
N PHE A 129 -2.29 -1.43 13.35
CA PHE A 129 -1.05 -0.76 13.00
C PHE A 129 0.05 -1.71 12.51
N PHE A 130 0.11 -2.91 13.07
CA PHE A 130 1.15 -3.87 12.73
C PHE A 130 0.62 -4.99 11.85
N SER A 131 1.46 -5.49 10.95
CA SER A 131 1.19 -6.72 10.23
C SER A 131 1.71 -7.89 11.03
N VAL A 132 0.83 -8.75 11.56
CA VAL A 132 1.22 -9.89 12.42
C VAL A 132 2.31 -10.76 11.81
N LYS A 133 2.32 -10.95 10.48
CA LYS A 133 3.35 -11.75 9.79
C LYS A 133 4.70 -11.03 9.63
N LYS A 134 4.71 -9.70 9.45
CA LYS A 134 5.94 -8.93 9.17
C LYS A 134 6.55 -8.31 10.41
N ASP A 135 5.72 -8.01 11.41
CA ASP A 135 6.05 -7.22 12.60
C ASP A 135 5.96 -8.07 13.87
N THR A 136 6.20 -9.38 13.75
CA THR A 136 6.07 -10.36 14.84
C THR A 136 6.77 -9.92 16.12
N VAL A 137 8.01 -9.42 16.01
CA VAL A 137 8.79 -8.94 17.16
C VAL A 137 8.11 -7.78 17.87
N PHE A 138 7.62 -6.77 17.14
CA PHE A 138 6.91 -5.64 17.76
C PHE A 138 5.60 -6.06 18.41
N VAL A 139 4.82 -6.90 17.72
CA VAL A 139 3.54 -7.42 18.22
C VAL A 139 3.74 -8.23 19.50
N LEU A 140 4.72 -9.14 19.51
CA LEU A 140 5.03 -9.96 20.68
C LEU A 140 5.53 -9.11 21.86
N SER A 141 6.41 -8.13 21.59
CA SER A 141 6.92 -7.23 22.63
C SER A 141 5.81 -6.37 23.26
N ILE A 142 4.88 -5.83 22.47
CA ILE A 142 3.72 -5.09 22.99
C ILE A 142 2.84 -6.02 23.82
N PHE A 143 2.54 -7.22 23.31
CA PHE A 143 1.71 -8.19 24.02
C PHE A 143 2.32 -8.56 25.37
N LEU A 144 3.60 -8.91 25.40
CA LEU A 144 4.31 -9.25 26.62
C LEU A 144 4.33 -8.09 27.60
N PHE A 145 4.62 -6.87 27.13
CA PHE A 145 4.65 -5.68 27.98
C PHE A 145 3.29 -5.39 28.63
N VAL A 146 2.22 -5.43 27.84
CA VAL A 146 0.84 -5.25 28.35
C VAL A 146 0.48 -6.31 29.38
N VAL A 147 0.80 -7.58 29.10
CA VAL A 147 0.57 -8.69 30.03
C VAL A 147 1.36 -8.49 31.32
N VAL A 148 2.65 -8.16 31.24
CA VAL A 148 3.48 -7.90 32.43
C VAL A 148 2.90 -6.77 33.27
N CYS A 149 2.54 -5.62 32.66
CA CYS A 149 1.92 -4.50 33.38
C CYS A 149 0.59 -4.90 34.05
N LEU A 150 -0.26 -5.64 33.34
CA LEU A 150 -1.53 -6.14 33.88
C LEU A 150 -1.32 -7.07 35.08
N TYR A 151 -0.44 -8.07 34.95
CA TYR A 151 -0.18 -9.03 36.03
C TYR A 151 0.51 -8.39 37.23
N VAL A 152 1.51 -7.53 37.00
CA VAL A 152 2.15 -6.75 38.08
C VAL A 152 1.12 -5.88 38.81
N SER A 153 0.22 -5.23 38.07
CA SER A 153 -0.88 -4.47 38.69
C SER A 153 -1.80 -5.40 39.50
N ALA A 154 -2.22 -6.53 38.94
CA ALA A 154 -3.12 -7.47 39.58
C ALA A 154 -2.55 -8.10 40.85
N PHE A 155 -1.27 -8.50 40.85
CA PHE A 155 -0.59 -9.05 42.04
C PHE A 155 -0.54 -8.04 43.20
N ASN A 156 -0.49 -6.75 42.89
CA ASN A 156 -0.49 -5.68 43.87
C ASN A 156 -1.90 -5.11 44.12
N ASN A 157 -2.97 -5.84 43.79
CA ASN A 157 -4.37 -5.39 43.89
C ASN A 157 -4.63 -4.01 43.26
N PHE A 158 -3.87 -3.67 42.21
CA PHE A 158 -3.89 -2.38 41.54
C PHE A 158 -3.60 -1.21 42.50
N GLN A 159 -2.62 -1.38 43.40
CA GLN A 159 -2.13 -0.36 44.34
C GLN A 159 -0.60 -0.23 44.25
N LEU A 160 -0.07 0.07 43.07
CA LEU A 160 1.39 0.12 42.81
C LEU A 160 2.08 1.34 43.42
N TRP A 161 1.40 2.49 43.48
CA TRP A 161 2.03 3.76 43.85
C TRP A 161 1.83 4.17 45.31
N GLY A 162 1.33 3.27 46.16
CA GLY A 162 1.22 3.50 47.61
C GLY A 162 0.33 4.69 48.03
N VAL A 163 -0.34 5.34 47.08
CA VAL A 163 -1.39 6.30 47.35
C VAL A 163 -2.61 5.46 47.74
N GLU A 164 -3.04 5.53 49.00
CA GLU A 164 -4.39 5.06 49.38
C GLU A 164 -5.33 5.53 48.29
N ALA A 165 -6.00 4.59 47.60
CA ALA A 165 -6.83 4.92 46.45
C ALA A 165 -7.69 6.13 46.82
N GLN A 166 -7.39 7.30 46.24
CA GLN A 166 -8.07 8.56 46.57
C GLN A 166 -9.59 8.41 46.38
N PHE A 167 -9.99 7.37 45.66
CA PHE A 167 -11.35 6.91 45.40
C PHE A 167 -12.07 6.24 46.57
N SER A 168 -11.59 6.33 47.82
CA SER A 168 -12.41 5.99 49.00
C SER A 168 -13.58 6.99 49.26
N HIS A 169 -14.10 7.67 48.23
CA HIS A 169 -15.35 8.42 48.31
C HIS A 169 -16.51 7.46 48.00
N LYS A 170 -17.03 6.83 49.06
CA LYS A 170 -18.23 5.98 49.03
C LYS A 170 -19.34 6.60 48.16
N GLY A 171 -19.61 6.00 46.99
CA GLY A 171 -20.77 6.31 46.14
C GLY A 171 -20.49 6.67 44.68
N LEU A 172 -19.26 7.03 44.29
CA LEU A 172 -18.93 7.43 42.90
C LEU A 172 -18.27 6.33 42.05
N GLU A 173 -17.82 5.23 42.67
CA GLU A 173 -17.14 4.10 42.01
C GLU A 173 -17.96 3.49 40.87
N HIS A 174 -19.25 3.25 41.11
CA HIS A 174 -20.15 2.71 40.08
C HIS A 174 -20.31 3.62 38.87
N GLY A 175 -20.38 4.95 39.07
CA GLY A 175 -20.46 5.91 37.97
C GLY A 175 -19.21 5.87 37.11
N PHE A 176 -18.04 5.76 37.74
CA PHE A 176 -16.76 5.69 37.05
C PHE A 176 -16.56 4.36 36.32
N LEU A 177 -17.01 3.25 36.92
CA LEU A 177 -17.07 1.95 36.25
C LEU A 177 -17.92 2.01 34.97
N LEU A 178 -19.13 2.59 35.05
CA LEU A 178 -20.02 2.74 33.90
C LEU A 178 -19.41 3.61 32.81
N LEU A 179 -18.77 4.71 33.19
CA LEU A 179 -18.05 5.58 32.26
C LEU A 179 -16.92 4.84 31.54
N ASN A 180 -16.06 4.15 32.31
CA ASN A 180 -14.94 3.38 31.74
C ASN A 180 -15.41 2.23 30.85
N LEU A 181 -16.47 1.52 31.23
CA LEU A 181 -17.08 0.50 30.39
C LEU A 181 -17.62 1.10 29.08
N THR A 182 -18.29 2.24 29.15
CA THR A 182 -18.84 2.93 27.97
C THR A 182 -17.72 3.35 27.01
N CYS A 183 -16.70 4.02 27.52
CA CYS A 183 -15.55 4.44 26.71
C CYS A 183 -14.76 3.25 26.16
N LYS A 184 -14.61 2.17 26.93
CA LYS A 184 -14.00 0.93 26.44
C LYS A 184 -14.78 0.30 25.29
N LEU A 185 -16.12 0.25 25.39
CA LEU A 185 -16.94 -0.29 24.31
C LEU A 185 -16.85 0.58 23.04
N LEU A 186 -16.83 1.90 23.19
CA LEU A 186 -16.58 2.83 22.08
C LEU A 186 -15.21 2.58 21.43
N LEU A 187 -14.15 2.40 22.23
CA LEU A 187 -12.82 2.10 21.71
C LEU A 187 -12.76 0.76 20.97
N LEU A 188 -13.43 -0.28 21.48
CA LEU A 188 -13.51 -1.56 20.75
C LEU A 188 -14.28 -1.43 19.45
N GLY A 189 -15.36 -0.64 19.42
CA GLY A 189 -16.12 -0.34 18.20
C GLY A 189 -15.27 0.38 17.16
N VAL A 190 -14.50 1.39 17.59
CA VAL A 190 -13.53 2.10 16.74
C VAL A 190 -12.45 1.15 16.24
N ASN A 191 -11.85 0.34 17.11
CA ASN A 191 -10.84 -0.64 16.72
C ASN A 191 -11.36 -1.62 15.68
N TYR A 192 -12.58 -2.15 15.87
CA TYR A 192 -13.23 -3.04 14.91
C TYR A 192 -13.44 -2.37 13.55
N PHE A 193 -13.97 -1.14 13.54
CA PHE A 193 -14.20 -0.37 12.33
C PHE A 193 -12.91 -0.20 11.50
N PHE A 194 -11.82 0.24 12.14
CA PHE A 194 -10.55 0.45 11.44
C PHE A 194 -9.83 -0.85 11.06
N LEU A 195 -10.02 -1.92 11.84
CA LEU A 195 -9.53 -3.24 11.45
C LEU A 195 -10.22 -3.72 10.17
N GLU A 196 -11.52 -3.49 10.06
CA GLU A 196 -12.31 -3.82 8.87
C GLU A 196 -11.91 -2.99 7.65
N GLU A 197 -11.69 -1.69 7.84
CA GLU A 197 -11.21 -0.80 6.79
C GLU A 197 -9.86 -1.26 6.23
N LYS A 198 -8.88 -1.52 7.12
CA LYS A 198 -7.57 -2.08 6.74
C LYS A 198 -7.70 -3.41 6.01
N ARG A 199 -8.61 -4.28 6.45
CA ARG A 199 -8.88 -5.58 5.84
C ARG A 199 -9.43 -5.42 4.41
N ASN A 200 -10.37 -4.50 4.22
CA ASN A 200 -10.97 -4.23 2.92
C ASN A 200 -9.94 -3.70 1.91
N ASP A 201 -9.03 -2.83 2.34
CA ASP A 201 -7.98 -2.32 1.46
C ASP A 201 -6.97 -3.40 1.07
N TYR A 202 -6.66 -4.32 1.98
CA TYR A 202 -5.88 -5.52 1.67
C TYR A 202 -6.57 -6.38 0.60
N TYR A 203 -7.88 -6.66 0.75
CA TYR A 203 -8.63 -7.44 -0.23
C TYR A 203 -8.72 -6.77 -1.61
N LYS A 204 -8.93 -5.45 -1.67
CA LYS A 204 -8.89 -4.69 -2.93
C LYS A 204 -7.52 -4.78 -3.60
N ALA A 205 -6.44 -4.66 -2.83
CA ALA A 205 -5.08 -4.78 -3.36
C ALA A 205 -4.78 -6.20 -3.87
N LEU A 206 -5.21 -7.21 -3.12
CA LEU A 206 -5.07 -8.62 -3.52
C LEU A 206 -5.83 -8.89 -4.83
N HIS A 207 -7.09 -8.48 -4.92
CA HIS A 207 -7.92 -8.67 -6.12
C HIS A 207 -7.29 -8.02 -7.36
N ARG A 208 -6.81 -6.78 -7.25
CA ARG A 208 -6.08 -6.11 -8.35
C ARG A 208 -4.82 -6.87 -8.79
N ASN A 209 -4.09 -7.45 -7.84
CA ASN A 209 -2.89 -8.22 -8.15
C ASN A 209 -3.22 -9.57 -8.81
N THR A 210 -4.32 -10.23 -8.43
CA THR A 210 -4.80 -11.45 -9.09
C THR A 210 -5.19 -11.16 -10.53
N LEU A 211 -5.98 -10.11 -10.79
CA LEU A 211 -6.35 -9.70 -12.16
C LEU A 211 -5.12 -9.37 -13.01
N LYS A 212 -4.11 -8.71 -12.44
CA LYS A 212 -2.84 -8.46 -13.13
C LYS A 212 -2.10 -9.75 -13.48
N ARG A 213 -2.11 -10.75 -12.60
CA ARG A 213 -1.50 -12.07 -12.85
C ARG A 213 -2.23 -12.82 -13.95
N GLU A 214 -3.56 -12.88 -13.90
CA GLU A 214 -4.37 -13.50 -14.97
C GLU A 214 -4.09 -12.85 -16.33
N LYS A 215 -3.96 -11.51 -16.38
CA LYS A 215 -3.60 -10.81 -17.61
C LYS A 215 -2.18 -11.16 -18.10
N ILE A 216 -1.22 -11.30 -17.19
CA ILE A 216 0.16 -11.70 -17.52
C ILE A 216 0.17 -13.13 -18.04
N ASP A 217 -0.56 -14.05 -17.40
CA ASP A 217 -0.63 -15.44 -17.81
C ASP A 217 -1.29 -15.57 -19.19
N ASN A 218 -2.39 -14.85 -19.44
CA ASN A 218 -3.02 -14.79 -20.76
C ASN A 218 -2.05 -14.26 -21.84
N LEU A 219 -1.34 -13.15 -21.56
CA LEU A 219 -0.33 -12.62 -22.48
C LEU A 219 0.80 -13.62 -22.72
N ASN A 220 1.26 -14.33 -21.69
CA ASN A 220 2.29 -15.37 -21.84
C ASN A 220 1.79 -16.54 -22.71
N THR A 221 0.52 -16.94 -22.58
CA THR A 221 -0.06 -17.96 -23.45
C THR A 221 -0.19 -17.49 -24.89
N GLU A 222 -0.56 -16.23 -25.12
CA GLU A 222 -0.64 -15.64 -26.45
C GLU A 222 0.75 -15.53 -27.10
N ILE A 223 1.76 -15.10 -26.33
CA ILE A 223 3.17 -15.10 -26.77
C ILE A 223 3.64 -16.51 -27.12
N LYS A 224 3.28 -17.51 -26.31
CA LYS A 224 3.65 -18.91 -26.58
C LYS A 224 2.96 -19.43 -27.85
N ALA A 225 1.67 -19.17 -28.02
CA ALA A 225 0.94 -19.54 -29.24
C ALA A 225 1.51 -18.85 -30.48
N LEU A 226 1.89 -17.56 -30.37
CA LEU A 226 2.62 -16.85 -31.42
C LEU A 226 3.94 -17.56 -31.73
N ARG A 227 4.76 -17.89 -30.72
CA ARG A 227 6.04 -18.62 -30.91
C ARG A 227 5.84 -19.98 -31.58
N GLU A 228 4.82 -20.73 -31.21
CA GLU A 228 4.47 -22.03 -31.81
C GLU A 228 3.99 -21.85 -33.27
N LEU A 229 3.22 -20.79 -33.58
CA LEU A 229 2.87 -20.42 -34.97
C LEU A 229 4.12 -20.06 -35.81
N PHE A 230 5.17 -19.55 -35.17
CA PHE A 230 6.44 -19.22 -35.81
C PHE A 230 7.38 -20.42 -36.04
N ASN A 231 6.99 -21.66 -35.68
CA ASN A 231 7.63 -22.94 -36.07
C ASN A 231 9.13 -22.82 -36.45
N THR A 232 9.96 -22.34 -35.53
CA THR A 232 11.39 -22.15 -35.81
C THR A 232 12.18 -23.19 -35.03
N GLU A 233 12.15 -24.42 -35.54
CA GLU A 233 13.29 -25.34 -35.37
C GLU A 233 14.59 -24.76 -35.97
N GLU A 234 14.52 -23.64 -36.70
CA GLU A 234 15.66 -22.96 -37.34
C GLU A 234 16.31 -21.83 -36.51
N LEU A 235 15.69 -21.32 -35.43
CA LEU A 235 16.31 -20.31 -34.55
C LEU A 235 16.67 -20.91 -33.19
N SER A 236 17.95 -21.25 -33.02
CA SER A 236 18.51 -21.49 -31.69
C SER A 236 18.50 -20.18 -30.87
N ASP A 237 18.38 -20.31 -29.54
CA ASP A 237 18.47 -19.19 -28.60
C ASP A 237 19.78 -18.39 -28.76
N GLU A 238 20.86 -19.05 -29.20
CA GLU A 238 22.15 -18.41 -29.51
C GLU A 238 22.06 -17.54 -30.76
N ASN A 239 21.49 -18.05 -31.86
CA ASN A 239 21.33 -17.29 -33.10
C ASN A 239 20.44 -16.06 -32.90
N PHE A 240 19.39 -16.17 -32.08
CA PHE A 240 18.53 -15.04 -31.76
C PHE A 240 19.27 -13.96 -30.96
N LYS A 241 20.05 -14.35 -29.94
CA LYS A 241 20.90 -13.42 -29.18
C LYS A 241 21.92 -12.72 -30.07
N ASP A 242 22.57 -13.45 -30.96
CA ASP A 242 23.54 -12.89 -31.90
C ASP A 242 22.92 -11.88 -32.88
N LEU A 243 21.68 -12.15 -33.33
CA LEU A 243 20.92 -11.19 -34.13
C LEU A 243 20.60 -9.92 -33.32
N LEU A 244 20.14 -10.04 -32.08
CA LEU A 244 19.85 -8.88 -31.22
C LEU A 244 21.10 -8.02 -30.97
N ILE A 245 22.26 -8.65 -30.76
CA ILE A 245 23.54 -7.94 -30.62
C ILE A 245 23.87 -7.19 -31.92
N SER A 246 23.71 -7.83 -33.09
CA SER A 246 24.00 -7.17 -34.37
C SER A 246 23.06 -5.99 -34.68
N ILE A 247 21.78 -6.06 -34.28
CA ILE A 247 20.86 -4.91 -34.37
C ILE A 247 21.35 -3.77 -33.47
N SER A 248 21.73 -4.10 -32.22
CA SER A 248 22.19 -3.13 -31.21
C SER A 248 23.47 -2.40 -31.62
N LEU A 249 24.35 -3.09 -32.34
CA LEU A 249 25.60 -2.52 -32.87
C LEU A 249 25.40 -1.78 -34.20
N ASN A 250 24.17 -1.74 -34.73
CA ASN A 250 23.86 -1.25 -36.08
C ASN A 250 24.79 -1.87 -37.15
N ASP A 251 25.06 -3.17 -36.98
CA ASP A 251 26.03 -3.93 -37.78
C ASP A 251 25.48 -4.13 -39.21
N VAL A 252 26.30 -3.78 -40.20
CA VAL A 252 25.97 -3.96 -41.63
C VAL A 252 25.74 -5.44 -41.96
N VAL A 253 26.29 -6.35 -41.15
CA VAL A 253 26.18 -7.80 -41.31
C VAL A 253 24.86 -8.38 -40.76
N PHE A 254 24.04 -7.61 -40.03
CA PHE A 254 22.75 -8.07 -39.50
C PHE A 254 21.89 -8.72 -40.59
N LEU A 255 21.71 -8.03 -41.72
CA LEU A 255 20.82 -8.49 -42.78
C LEU A 255 21.35 -9.77 -43.44
N GLU A 256 22.68 -9.93 -43.51
CA GLU A 256 23.31 -11.16 -44.01
C GLU A 256 23.06 -12.33 -43.05
N LYS A 257 23.25 -12.12 -41.74
CA LYS A 257 22.95 -13.13 -40.71
C LYS A 257 21.48 -13.52 -40.72
N PHE A 258 20.60 -12.54 -40.82
CA PHE A 258 19.16 -12.76 -40.93
C PHE A 258 18.81 -13.59 -42.17
N GLN A 259 19.40 -13.28 -43.34
CA GLN A 259 19.16 -14.06 -44.57
C GLN A 259 19.74 -15.48 -44.52
N ARG A 260 20.75 -15.75 -43.70
CA ARG A 260 21.21 -17.14 -43.49
C ARG A 260 20.17 -17.97 -42.73
N ILE A 261 19.46 -17.35 -41.80
CA ILE A 261 18.42 -17.97 -40.98
C ILE A 261 17.08 -18.01 -41.74
N PHE A 262 16.78 -16.96 -42.51
CA PHE A 262 15.56 -16.83 -43.32
C PHE A 262 15.90 -16.58 -44.80
N PRO A 263 16.44 -17.59 -45.51
CA PRO A 263 16.95 -17.43 -46.88
C PRO A 263 15.87 -17.04 -47.89
N TYR A 264 14.63 -17.44 -47.65
CA TYR A 264 13.52 -17.17 -48.57
C TYR A 264 12.74 -15.90 -48.25
N PHE A 265 12.95 -15.27 -47.09
CA PHE A 265 12.12 -14.13 -46.65
C PHE A 265 12.08 -12.98 -47.65
N LYS A 266 13.26 -12.53 -48.12
CA LYS A 266 13.35 -11.41 -49.08
C LYS A 266 12.63 -11.76 -50.39
N LYS A 267 12.80 -12.99 -50.87
CA LYS A 267 12.21 -13.48 -52.11
C LYS A 267 10.68 -13.60 -51.96
N ASN A 268 10.21 -14.29 -50.93
CA ASN A 268 8.79 -14.46 -50.64
C ASN A 268 8.07 -13.11 -50.48
N LEU A 269 8.69 -12.16 -49.77
CA LEU A 269 8.14 -10.83 -49.60
C LEU A 269 8.00 -10.08 -50.93
N PHE A 270 9.01 -10.18 -51.80
CA PHE A 270 8.95 -9.57 -53.12
C PHE A 270 7.91 -10.24 -54.01
N ASP A 271 7.91 -11.58 -54.09
CA ASP A 271 7.01 -12.34 -54.96
C ASP A 271 5.53 -12.12 -54.61
N ASN A 272 5.22 -11.91 -53.33
CA ASN A 272 3.84 -11.67 -52.88
C ASN A 272 3.38 -10.21 -52.92
N THR A 273 4.31 -9.24 -52.85
CA THR A 273 3.93 -7.81 -52.83
C THR A 273 4.23 -7.08 -54.12
N GLY A 274 5.16 -7.59 -54.95
CA GLY A 274 5.71 -6.90 -56.12
C GLY A 274 6.55 -5.66 -55.79
N VAL A 275 6.86 -5.42 -54.52
CA VAL A 275 7.54 -4.19 -54.06
C VAL A 275 9.03 -4.44 -53.84
N SER A 276 9.87 -3.68 -54.55
CA SER A 276 11.30 -3.62 -54.25
C SER A 276 11.57 -2.73 -53.03
N LEU A 277 12.16 -3.30 -51.99
CA LEU A 277 12.52 -2.61 -50.75
C LEU A 277 14.01 -2.23 -50.73
N SER A 278 14.30 -1.05 -50.19
CA SER A 278 15.68 -0.65 -49.91
C SER A 278 16.28 -1.51 -48.79
N THR A 279 17.61 -1.50 -48.65
CA THR A 279 18.29 -2.23 -47.58
C THR A 279 17.79 -1.84 -46.18
N SER A 280 17.54 -0.54 -45.94
CA SER A 280 17.05 -0.05 -44.65
C SER A 280 15.59 -0.44 -44.39
N GLU A 281 14.76 -0.47 -45.43
CA GLU A 281 13.38 -0.95 -45.35
C GLU A 281 13.33 -2.45 -45.09
N LEU A 282 14.13 -3.23 -45.81
CA LEU A 282 14.22 -4.68 -45.64
C LEU A 282 14.76 -5.06 -44.25
N THR A 283 15.73 -4.29 -43.75
CA THR A 283 16.24 -4.43 -42.37
C THR A 283 15.13 -4.23 -41.36
N LEU A 284 14.29 -3.21 -41.54
CA LEU A 284 13.17 -2.97 -40.64
C LEU A 284 12.10 -4.06 -40.74
N CYS A 285 11.84 -4.61 -41.92
CA CYS A 285 10.98 -5.78 -42.10
C CYS A 285 11.53 -7.02 -41.38
N ALA A 286 12.84 -7.27 -41.47
CA ALA A 286 13.52 -8.37 -40.80
C ALA A 286 13.42 -8.24 -39.26
N ILE A 287 13.66 -7.05 -38.73
CA ILE A 287 13.50 -6.76 -37.28
C ILE A 287 12.05 -7.02 -36.83
N MET A 288 11.05 -6.66 -37.63
CA MET A 288 9.64 -6.93 -37.31
C MET A 288 9.28 -8.42 -37.45
N LYS A 289 9.87 -9.14 -38.41
CA LYS A 289 9.73 -10.60 -38.54
C LYS A 289 10.25 -11.35 -37.30
N LEU A 290 11.30 -10.82 -36.66
CA LEU A 290 11.84 -11.33 -35.39
C LEU A 290 10.93 -11.04 -34.17
N GLY A 291 9.81 -10.33 -34.35
CA GLY A 291 8.82 -10.08 -33.30
C GLY A 291 9.16 -8.96 -32.33
N LEU A 292 10.16 -8.12 -32.63
CA LEU A 292 10.49 -6.98 -31.77
C LEU A 292 9.37 -5.94 -31.76
N THR A 293 8.96 -5.52 -30.55
CA THR A 293 8.00 -4.43 -30.36
C THR A 293 8.59 -3.09 -30.76
N THR A 294 7.74 -2.10 -31.06
CA THR A 294 8.18 -0.72 -31.37
C THR A 294 9.13 -0.16 -30.30
N LYS A 295 8.93 -0.54 -29.03
CA LYS A 295 9.77 -0.15 -27.90
C LYS A 295 11.13 -0.84 -27.95
N GLU A 296 11.18 -2.14 -28.17
CA GLU A 296 12.44 -2.87 -28.29
C GLU A 296 13.25 -2.40 -29.51
N ILE A 297 12.59 -2.15 -30.65
CA ILE A 297 13.25 -1.58 -31.83
C ILE A 297 13.88 -0.23 -31.49
N SER A 298 13.17 0.65 -30.77
CA SER A 298 13.71 1.96 -30.37
C SER A 298 14.96 1.85 -29.51
N ILE A 299 14.99 0.87 -28.59
CA ILE A 299 16.12 0.60 -27.71
C ILE A 299 17.30 0.04 -28.49
N HIS A 300 17.05 -0.94 -29.37
CA HIS A 300 18.12 -1.62 -30.11
C HIS A 300 18.63 -0.82 -31.32
N THR A 301 17.90 0.16 -31.84
CA THR A 301 18.35 0.96 -33.00
C THR A 301 18.72 2.40 -32.65
N ASP A 302 18.74 2.73 -31.35
CA ASP A 302 18.93 4.08 -30.81
C ASP A 302 18.10 5.16 -31.54
N ALA A 303 16.87 4.80 -31.89
CA ALA A 303 15.95 5.66 -32.62
C ALA A 303 14.75 6.01 -31.74
N SER A 304 14.25 7.24 -31.83
CA SER A 304 13.07 7.63 -31.05
C SER A 304 11.84 6.79 -31.42
N LEU A 305 10.98 6.52 -30.44
CA LEU A 305 9.72 5.80 -30.66
C LEU A 305 8.90 6.37 -31.83
N LYS A 306 8.76 7.70 -31.89
CA LYS A 306 8.07 8.41 -32.98
C LYS A 306 8.72 8.16 -34.35
N ALA A 307 10.04 8.08 -34.42
CA ALA A 307 10.74 7.80 -35.67
C ALA A 307 10.50 6.36 -36.15
N ILE A 308 10.42 5.39 -35.24
CA ILE A 308 10.09 4.00 -35.57
C ILE A 308 8.63 3.88 -36.02
N GLU A 309 7.69 4.52 -35.31
CA GLU A 309 6.27 4.55 -35.70
C GLU A 309 6.08 5.15 -37.11
N GLY A 310 6.75 6.26 -37.42
CA GLY A 310 6.71 6.87 -38.75
C GLY A 310 7.30 5.96 -39.84
N ARG A 311 8.37 5.22 -39.55
CA ARG A 311 8.93 4.23 -40.48
C ARG A 311 7.98 3.06 -40.70
N LYS A 312 7.37 2.52 -39.63
CA LYS A 312 6.35 1.46 -39.71
C LYS A 312 5.14 1.93 -40.54
N TYR A 313 4.64 3.14 -40.30
CA TYR A 313 3.52 3.69 -41.07
C TYR A 313 3.82 3.77 -42.58
N ARG A 314 5.01 4.23 -42.96
CA ARG A 314 5.44 4.26 -44.37
C ARG A 314 5.54 2.86 -44.97
N LEU A 315 6.12 1.90 -44.25
CA LEU A 315 6.17 0.50 -44.69
C LEU A 315 4.78 -0.10 -44.87
N ARG A 316 3.85 0.17 -43.94
CA ARG A 316 2.45 -0.27 -44.03
C ARG A 316 1.81 0.18 -45.33
N LYS A 317 1.96 1.47 -45.67
CA LYS A 317 1.44 2.03 -46.91
C LYS A 317 2.12 1.45 -48.15
N LYS A 318 3.44 1.27 -48.11
CA LYS A 318 4.22 0.77 -49.24
C LYS A 318 3.91 -0.70 -49.57
N LEU A 319 3.78 -1.54 -48.55
CA LEU A 319 3.46 -2.98 -48.66
C LEU A 319 1.95 -3.26 -48.67
N ASN A 320 1.12 -2.22 -48.65
CA ASN A 320 -0.34 -2.30 -48.60
C ASN A 320 -0.87 -3.21 -47.48
N ILE A 321 -0.26 -3.14 -46.29
CA ILE A 321 -0.64 -3.96 -45.14
C ILE A 321 -1.90 -3.36 -44.49
N PRO A 322 -2.96 -4.15 -44.26
CA PRO A 322 -4.17 -3.69 -43.57
C PRO A 322 -3.90 -3.11 -42.19
N SER A 323 -4.70 -2.11 -41.77
CA SER A 323 -4.47 -1.39 -40.51
C SER A 323 -4.74 -2.22 -39.26
N ASP A 324 -5.61 -3.21 -39.38
CA ASP A 324 -6.07 -4.14 -38.35
C ASP A 324 -5.13 -5.33 -38.12
N ILE A 325 -4.17 -5.56 -39.02
CA ILE A 325 -3.22 -6.66 -38.92
C ILE A 325 -1.92 -6.19 -38.23
N ASP A 326 -1.43 -6.95 -37.25
CA ASP A 326 -0.12 -6.70 -36.64
C ASP A 326 1.02 -7.05 -37.61
N PHE A 327 2.11 -6.27 -37.59
CA PHE A 327 3.25 -6.51 -38.49
C PHE A 327 3.89 -7.88 -38.27
N THR A 328 4.01 -8.31 -37.02
CA THR A 328 4.63 -9.59 -36.65
C THR A 328 3.84 -10.74 -37.30
N LEU A 329 2.51 -10.70 -37.14
CA LEU A 329 1.58 -11.65 -37.77
C LEU A 329 1.58 -11.58 -39.30
N TRP A 330 1.76 -10.40 -39.87
CA TRP A 330 1.81 -10.28 -41.33
C TRP A 330 3.10 -10.88 -41.90
N PHE A 331 4.24 -10.58 -41.28
CA PHE A 331 5.53 -11.12 -41.70
C PHE A 331 5.70 -12.60 -41.39
N SER A 332 4.92 -13.20 -40.48
CA SER A 332 4.98 -14.65 -40.22
C SER A 332 4.74 -15.50 -41.48
N ASN A 333 3.98 -14.95 -42.45
CA ASN A 333 3.58 -15.64 -43.67
C ASN A 333 4.65 -15.65 -44.79
N PHE A 334 5.80 -14.99 -44.60
CA PHE A 334 6.91 -14.91 -45.57
C PHE A 334 8.19 -15.49 -45.00
#